data_AF-A0A8W8I5W1-F1
#
_entry.id   AF-A0A8W8I5W1-F1
#
_cell.length_a   1.000
_cell.length_b   1.000
_cell.length_c   1.000
_cell.angle_alpha   90.00
_cell.angle_beta   90.00
_cell.angle_gamma   90.00
#
_symmetry.space_group_name_H-M   'P 1'
#
loop_
_entity.id
_entity.type
_entity.pdbx_description
1 polymer ?
#
loop_
_entity_poly.entity_id
_entity_poly.type
_entity_poly.pdbx_seq_one_letter_code
_entity_poly.pdbx_strand_id
1 'polypeptide(L)'
;RPSAYDFENNAILQDWVTATDIMIVFNKLNTYNDENEDDDGVRESYYYAMSDLAVGGRCKCNGHASKCVKNRSGQYVCECKHNTAGNDCEKCKPFHFDRPWARATSADANACVACNCNLHARRCHFNRELYLLSGQKSGGVCLRCKHNTAGRFCHYCREGFYRDPTKTLTDRRACKACKCHPVGALGRICNQTTGQCPCKDGVIGRTCNRCHSDYDQTASLIQPCIKRPTTPPPGIKCRPQKCKKKQRRLNLRKFCRRDYAIQANILSRKTEGEWMKYTINVISIYKRSSHQKRGETFLWVPKRHVKCKCPKLRLGRRYFLVGRLRSTYRKPGYIADNSTVVIRHRDRWHKKIKSYMRKERRGKCNSSDRRRRT
;
A
#
# COMPACT_ATOMS: atom_id res chain seq x y z
N ARG A 1 8.32 -55.27 35.26
CA ARG A 1 9.31 -54.37 34.60
C ARG A 1 9.21 -52.98 35.24
N PRO A 2 10.33 -52.29 35.52
CA PRO A 2 10.33 -51.05 36.32
C PRO A 2 9.36 -49.97 35.84
N SER A 3 9.28 -49.71 34.53
CA SER A 3 8.41 -48.64 33.99
C SER A 3 6.95 -49.05 33.75
N ALA A 4 6.46 -50.12 34.37
CA ALA A 4 5.10 -50.61 34.14
C ALA A 4 4.01 -49.57 34.48
N TYR A 5 4.27 -48.70 35.47
CA TYR A 5 3.36 -47.63 35.87
C TYR A 5 3.29 -46.48 34.85
N ASP A 6 4.28 -46.35 33.96
CA ASP A 6 4.36 -45.32 32.92
C ASP A 6 4.36 -45.96 31.51
N PHE A 7 3.44 -46.93 31.33
CA PHE A 7 3.32 -47.63 30.05
C PHE A 7 2.94 -46.70 28.89
N GLU A 8 2.18 -45.63 29.14
CA GLU A 8 1.70 -44.70 28.10
C GLU A 8 2.83 -43.92 27.43
N ASN A 9 3.90 -43.60 28.15
CA ASN A 9 5.03 -42.82 27.62
C ASN A 9 6.25 -43.68 27.27
N ASN A 10 6.28 -44.95 27.66
CA ASN A 10 7.41 -45.83 27.42
C ASN A 10 7.28 -46.63 26.12
N ALA A 11 7.89 -46.13 25.04
CA ALA A 11 7.89 -46.79 23.73
C ALA A 11 8.49 -48.21 23.76
N ILE A 12 9.50 -48.46 24.60
CA ILE A 12 10.17 -49.77 24.69
C ILE A 12 9.21 -50.81 25.28
N LEU A 13 8.44 -50.44 26.32
CA LEU A 13 7.43 -51.34 26.87
C LEU A 13 6.26 -51.57 25.92
N GLN A 14 5.85 -50.54 25.17
CA GLN A 14 4.80 -50.67 24.17
C GLN A 14 5.21 -51.61 23.02
N ASP A 15 6.47 -51.57 22.61
CA ASP A 15 7.02 -52.47 21.62
C ASP A 15 7.16 -53.89 22.17
N TRP A 16 7.70 -54.03 23.39
CA TRP A 16 7.85 -55.32 24.09
C TRP A 16 6.57 -56.14 24.18
N VAL A 17 5.41 -55.49 24.40
CA VAL A 17 4.12 -56.19 24.49
C VAL A 17 3.41 -56.35 23.14
N THR A 18 4.00 -55.87 22.05
CA THR A 18 3.45 -56.04 20.70
C THR A 18 3.88 -57.40 20.15
N ALA A 19 2.92 -58.25 19.82
CA ALA A 19 3.17 -59.52 19.14
C ALA A 19 2.11 -59.77 18.06
N THR A 20 2.51 -60.39 16.95
CA THR A 20 1.60 -60.91 15.92
C THR A 20 1.38 -62.41 16.07
N ASP A 21 2.45 -63.13 16.46
CA ASP A 21 2.50 -64.58 16.56
C ASP A 21 3.20 -64.96 17.87
N ILE A 22 2.74 -66.04 18.51
CA ILE A 22 3.33 -66.59 19.73
C ILE A 22 3.74 -68.03 19.45
N MET A 23 5.01 -68.34 19.70
CA MET A 23 5.55 -69.69 19.57
C MET A 23 6.00 -70.18 20.95
N ILE A 24 5.46 -71.33 21.36
CA ILE A 24 5.84 -72.01 22.60
C ILE A 24 6.62 -73.25 22.19
N VAL A 25 7.85 -73.38 22.69
CA VAL A 25 8.74 -74.51 22.39
C VAL A 25 9.10 -75.21 23.69
N PHE A 26 8.76 -76.49 23.79
CA PHE A 26 9.08 -77.33 24.95
C PHE A 26 10.40 -78.08 24.70
N ASN A 27 11.47 -77.68 25.37
CA ASN A 27 12.83 -78.14 25.06
C ASN A 27 13.31 -79.36 25.88
N LYS A 28 12.77 -79.58 27.08
CA LYS A 28 13.24 -80.63 27.99
C LYS A 28 12.10 -81.25 28.79
N LEU A 29 11.93 -82.57 28.65
CA LEU A 29 11.02 -83.37 29.45
C LEU A 29 11.63 -83.59 30.84
N ASN A 30 10.79 -83.66 31.87
CA ASN A 30 11.24 -84.02 33.20
C ASN A 30 11.28 -85.54 33.33
N THR A 31 12.46 -86.11 33.55
CA THR A 31 12.68 -87.57 33.65
C THR A 31 12.65 -88.09 35.10
N TYR A 32 12.22 -87.27 36.07
CA TYR A 32 12.01 -87.65 37.48
C TYR A 32 13.15 -88.46 38.15
N ASN A 33 14.39 -88.33 37.69
CA ASN A 33 15.56 -89.12 38.12
C ASN A 33 15.44 -90.64 37.90
N ASP A 34 14.66 -91.09 36.90
CA ASP A 34 14.70 -92.49 36.50
C ASP A 34 16.03 -92.81 35.81
N GLU A 35 16.82 -93.70 36.42
CA GLU A 35 18.13 -94.15 35.94
C GLU A 35 18.03 -95.15 34.76
N ASN A 36 16.82 -95.46 34.30
CA ASN A 36 16.55 -96.44 33.24
C ASN A 36 16.11 -95.74 31.95
N GLU A 37 17.03 -95.06 31.26
CA GLU A 37 16.77 -94.41 29.96
C GLU A 37 16.49 -95.41 28.81
N ASP A 38 16.75 -96.70 29.03
CA ASP A 38 16.76 -97.76 28.01
C ASP A 38 15.52 -98.68 27.99
N ASP A 39 14.53 -98.46 28.86
CA ASP A 39 13.29 -99.26 28.85
C ASP A 39 12.19 -98.57 28.02
N ASP A 40 11.77 -99.20 26.92
CA ASP A 40 10.80 -98.66 25.96
C ASP A 40 9.44 -98.33 26.61
N GLY A 41 9.06 -99.02 27.69
CA GLY A 41 7.82 -98.75 28.44
C GLY A 41 7.85 -97.46 29.27
N VAL A 42 9.03 -97.00 29.70
CA VAL A 42 9.18 -95.75 30.48
C VAL A 42 9.11 -94.53 29.56
N ARG A 43 9.54 -94.67 28.29
CA ARG A 43 9.51 -93.60 27.28
C ARG A 43 8.10 -93.18 26.89
N GLU A 44 7.11 -94.07 26.94
CA GLU A 44 5.69 -93.74 26.67
C GLU A 44 5.06 -92.82 27.72
N SER A 45 5.62 -92.77 28.94
CA SER A 45 5.13 -91.91 30.01
C SER A 45 5.60 -90.45 29.92
N TYR A 46 6.66 -90.18 29.14
CA TYR A 46 7.26 -88.85 29.00
C TYR A 46 6.72 -88.10 27.80
N TYR A 47 5.64 -87.34 28.00
CA TYR A 47 5.09 -86.46 26.96
C TYR A 47 4.64 -85.12 27.56
N TYR A 48 4.54 -84.12 26.70
CA TYR A 48 3.89 -82.86 27.06
C TYR A 48 2.39 -82.97 26.77
N ALA A 49 1.57 -82.61 27.74
CA ALA A 49 0.15 -82.43 27.56
C ALA A 49 -0.27 -81.05 28.10
N MET A 50 -1.17 -80.38 27.39
CA MET A 50 -1.67 -79.05 27.73
C MET A 50 -3.19 -79.06 27.57
N SER A 51 -3.89 -78.73 28.66
CA SER A 51 -5.36 -78.72 28.69
C SER A 51 -5.96 -77.44 28.11
N ASP A 52 -5.34 -76.29 28.38
CA ASP A 52 -5.79 -74.98 27.89
C ASP A 52 -4.60 -74.05 27.64
N LEU A 53 -4.75 -73.13 26.68
CA LEU A 53 -3.77 -72.11 26.34
C LEU A 53 -4.50 -70.78 26.09
N ALA A 54 -4.27 -69.81 26.97
CA ALA A 54 -4.83 -68.47 26.85
C ALA A 54 -3.73 -67.42 26.61
N VAL A 55 -3.89 -66.61 25.55
CA VAL A 55 -3.05 -65.44 25.28
C VAL A 55 -3.90 -64.18 25.47
N GLY A 56 -3.82 -63.58 26.66
CA GLY A 56 -4.54 -62.35 26.98
C GLY A 56 -3.93 -61.14 26.28
N GLY A 57 -4.75 -60.31 25.64
CA GLY A 57 -4.28 -59.14 24.93
C GLY A 57 -5.40 -58.22 24.44
N ARG A 58 -5.00 -57.16 23.74
CA ARG A 58 -5.90 -56.25 23.04
C ARG A 58 -5.28 -55.85 21.70
N CYS A 59 -6.12 -55.53 20.72
CA CYS A 59 -5.65 -54.95 19.47
C CYS A 59 -4.79 -53.69 19.69
N LYS A 60 -3.66 -53.60 18.99
CA LYS A 60 -2.81 -52.41 18.97
C LYS A 60 -3.37 -51.36 18.03
N CYS A 61 -4.18 -50.44 18.55
CA CYS A 61 -4.75 -49.33 17.75
C CYS A 61 -4.20 -47.95 18.13
N ASN A 62 -3.09 -47.90 18.89
CA ASN A 62 -2.45 -46.67 19.37
C ASN A 62 -3.42 -45.69 20.09
N GLY A 63 -4.50 -46.21 20.69
CA GLY A 63 -5.56 -45.42 21.34
C GLY A 63 -6.47 -44.64 20.38
N HIS A 64 -6.43 -44.92 19.07
CA HIS A 64 -7.27 -44.26 18.06
C HIS A 64 -8.40 -45.14 17.50
N ALA A 65 -8.66 -46.31 18.08
CA ALA A 65 -9.85 -47.10 17.76
C ALA A 65 -10.38 -47.78 19.02
N SER A 66 -11.71 -47.95 19.09
CA SER A 66 -12.38 -48.66 20.18
C SER A 66 -12.60 -50.15 19.88
N LYS A 67 -12.45 -50.57 18.62
CA LYS A 67 -12.65 -51.96 18.19
C LYS A 67 -11.86 -52.32 16.94
N CYS A 68 -11.67 -53.62 16.74
CA CYS A 68 -11.08 -54.22 15.54
C CYS A 68 -12.15 -54.96 14.73
N VAL A 69 -11.98 -54.95 13.41
CA VAL A 69 -12.85 -55.65 12.46
C VAL A 69 -12.02 -56.43 11.45
N LYS A 70 -12.57 -57.51 10.90
CA LYS A 70 -11.90 -58.24 9.81
C LYS A 70 -12.00 -57.45 8.51
N ASN A 71 -10.89 -57.30 7.81
CA ASN A 71 -10.85 -56.75 6.46
C ASN A 71 -11.29 -57.80 5.41
N ARG A 72 -11.31 -57.41 4.13
CA ARG A 72 -11.69 -58.32 3.02
C ARG A 72 -10.75 -59.53 2.88
N SER A 73 -9.53 -59.42 3.38
CA SER A 73 -8.52 -60.48 3.39
C SER A 73 -8.60 -61.36 4.64
N GLY A 74 -9.60 -61.15 5.52
CA GLY A 74 -9.78 -61.90 6.77
C GLY A 74 -8.89 -61.46 7.93
N GLN A 75 -8.00 -60.48 7.73
CA GLN A 75 -7.10 -59.98 8.77
C GLN A 75 -7.81 -58.95 9.66
N TYR A 76 -7.56 -58.99 10.97
CA TYR A 76 -8.05 -57.98 11.89
C TYR A 76 -7.31 -56.65 11.69
N VAL A 77 -8.07 -55.57 11.55
CA VAL A 77 -7.57 -54.20 11.44
C VAL A 77 -8.37 -53.29 12.37
N CYS A 78 -7.73 -52.24 12.88
CA CYS A 78 -8.38 -51.25 13.73
C CYS A 78 -9.41 -50.43 12.95
N GLU A 79 -10.58 -50.16 13.55
CA GLU A 79 -11.54 -49.19 12.98
C GLU A 79 -11.11 -47.76 13.35
N CYS A 80 -10.09 -47.26 12.66
CA CYS A 80 -9.41 -46.01 13.01
C CYS A 80 -10.31 -44.76 13.04
N LYS A 81 -10.25 -44.03 14.15
CA LYS A 81 -10.85 -42.72 14.42
C LYS A 81 -9.76 -41.64 14.47
N HIS A 82 -10.06 -40.45 15.00
CA HIS A 82 -9.07 -39.38 15.20
C HIS A 82 -8.29 -38.97 13.93
N ASN A 83 -8.90 -39.13 12.76
CA ASN A 83 -8.28 -38.93 11.45
C ASN A 83 -6.98 -39.72 11.23
N THR A 84 -6.87 -40.90 11.83
CA THR A 84 -5.76 -41.85 11.64
C THR A 84 -6.11 -42.94 10.63
N ALA A 85 -5.09 -43.59 10.09
CA ALA A 85 -5.16 -44.63 9.08
C ALA A 85 -4.05 -45.66 9.31
N GLY A 86 -4.09 -46.75 8.56
CA GLY A 86 -3.21 -47.90 8.77
C GLY A 86 -3.92 -49.04 9.48
N ASN A 87 -3.21 -50.16 9.66
CA ASN A 87 -3.79 -51.34 10.32
C ASN A 87 -3.92 -51.10 11.82
N ASP A 88 -2.97 -50.36 12.39
CA ASP A 88 -2.83 -50.08 13.82
C ASP A 88 -3.10 -48.60 14.13
N CYS A 89 -3.64 -47.86 13.15
CA CYS A 89 -3.83 -46.41 13.22
C CYS A 89 -2.50 -45.64 13.40
N GLU A 90 -1.41 -46.16 12.82
CA GLU A 90 -0.03 -45.71 12.99
C GLU A 90 0.36 -44.47 12.15
N LYS A 91 -0.57 -43.94 11.36
CA LYS A 91 -0.34 -42.77 10.49
C LYS A 91 -1.58 -41.91 10.36
N CYS A 92 -1.39 -40.66 9.97
CA CYS A 92 -2.52 -39.77 9.69
C CYS A 92 -3.19 -40.11 8.35
N LYS A 93 -4.51 -39.90 8.27
CA LYS A 93 -5.27 -39.94 7.02
C LYS A 93 -4.70 -38.92 6.02
N PRO A 94 -4.84 -39.18 4.71
CA PRO A 94 -4.51 -38.18 3.70
C PRO A 94 -5.15 -36.82 4.03
N PHE A 95 -4.41 -35.74 3.76
CA PHE A 95 -4.81 -34.34 4.03
C PHE A 95 -4.84 -33.93 5.52
N HIS A 96 -4.46 -34.82 6.45
CA HIS A 96 -4.40 -34.52 7.89
C HIS A 96 -2.96 -34.45 8.40
N PHE A 97 -2.14 -33.65 7.71
CA PHE A 97 -0.70 -33.53 7.99
C PHE A 97 -0.34 -32.16 8.57
N ASP A 98 -1.26 -31.52 9.31
CA ASP A 98 -0.99 -30.20 9.90
C ASP A 98 -0.07 -30.28 11.13
N ARG A 99 -0.07 -31.40 11.83
CA ARG A 99 0.85 -31.71 12.94
C ARG A 99 1.32 -33.18 12.84
N PRO A 100 2.45 -33.57 13.46
CA PRO A 100 2.93 -34.93 13.40
C PRO A 100 1.94 -35.91 14.07
N TRP A 101 1.94 -37.16 13.62
CA TRP A 101 1.20 -38.24 14.27
C TRP A 101 1.80 -38.53 15.65
N ALA A 102 0.96 -38.83 16.63
CA ALA A 102 1.35 -39.30 17.95
C ALA A 102 0.27 -40.24 18.50
N ARG A 103 0.70 -41.21 19.31
CA ARG A 103 -0.19 -42.12 20.04
C ARG A 103 -1.10 -41.34 21.00
N ALA A 104 -2.35 -41.75 21.14
CA ALA A 104 -3.23 -41.16 22.15
C ALA A 104 -2.74 -41.47 23.58
N THR A 105 -2.88 -40.51 24.47
CA THR A 105 -2.64 -40.66 25.91
C THR A 105 -3.95 -40.47 26.67
N SER A 106 -3.92 -40.75 27.98
CA SER A 106 -5.02 -40.43 28.89
C SER A 106 -5.39 -38.93 28.90
N ALA A 107 -4.44 -38.05 28.59
CA ALA A 107 -4.62 -36.59 28.60
C ALA A 107 -5.03 -35.99 27.24
N ASP A 108 -4.51 -36.52 26.12
CA ASP A 108 -4.83 -36.02 24.78
C ASP A 108 -5.02 -37.18 23.79
N ALA A 109 -6.13 -37.14 23.04
CA ALA A 109 -6.41 -38.09 21.96
C ALA A 109 -5.39 -38.02 20.81
N ASN A 110 -4.57 -36.97 20.74
CA ASN A 110 -3.53 -36.73 19.75
C ASN A 110 -4.03 -36.91 18.30
N ALA A 111 -5.26 -36.44 18.06
CA ALA A 111 -5.91 -36.59 16.76
C ALA A 111 -5.15 -35.85 15.65
N CYS A 112 -5.11 -36.45 14.46
CA CYS A 112 -4.51 -35.83 13.29
C CYS A 112 -5.39 -34.65 12.81
N VAL A 113 -4.72 -33.54 12.46
CA VAL A 113 -5.38 -32.28 12.13
C VAL A 113 -5.32 -32.04 10.62
N ALA A 114 -6.47 -31.69 10.04
CA ALA A 114 -6.61 -31.38 8.63
C ALA A 114 -5.81 -30.14 8.24
N CYS A 115 -5.14 -30.19 7.10
CA CYS A 115 -4.43 -29.04 6.55
C CYS A 115 -5.42 -27.94 6.12
N ASN A 116 -5.15 -26.69 6.49
CA ASN A 116 -5.95 -25.56 6.01
C ASN A 116 -5.47 -25.09 4.63
N CYS A 117 -6.16 -25.51 3.57
CA CYS A 117 -5.86 -25.09 2.20
C CYS A 117 -6.92 -24.20 1.56
N ASN A 118 -7.80 -23.58 2.36
CA ASN A 118 -8.89 -22.73 1.89
C ASN A 118 -9.73 -23.37 0.75
N LEU A 119 -9.89 -24.69 0.75
CA LEU A 119 -10.58 -25.46 -0.31
C LEU A 119 -9.94 -25.38 -1.72
N HIS A 120 -8.70 -24.89 -1.84
CA HIS A 120 -7.97 -24.83 -3.11
C HIS A 120 -6.97 -25.98 -3.32
N ALA A 121 -6.76 -26.84 -2.33
CA ALA A 121 -5.94 -28.05 -2.49
C ALA A 121 -6.61 -29.25 -1.83
N ARG A 122 -6.32 -30.45 -2.35
CA ARG A 122 -6.77 -31.75 -1.79
C ARG A 122 -5.62 -32.57 -1.22
N ARG A 123 -4.40 -32.05 -1.29
CA ARG A 123 -3.18 -32.70 -0.83
C ARG A 123 -2.36 -31.66 -0.07
N CYS A 124 -1.68 -32.13 0.97
CA CYS A 124 -0.71 -31.36 1.72
C CYS A 124 0.41 -32.29 2.16
N HIS A 125 1.48 -31.72 2.71
CA HIS A 125 2.54 -32.44 3.41
C HIS A 125 2.88 -31.69 4.69
N PHE A 126 3.53 -32.38 5.62
CA PHE A 126 4.01 -31.80 6.86
C PHE A 126 5.42 -31.22 6.66
N ASN A 127 5.67 -30.06 7.26
CA ASN A 127 6.99 -29.44 7.35
C ASN A 127 7.35 -29.20 8.82
N ARG A 128 8.44 -29.83 9.27
CA ARG A 128 8.88 -29.79 10.68
C ARG A 128 9.36 -28.41 11.11
N GLU A 129 10.09 -27.70 10.27
CA GLU A 129 10.61 -26.37 10.59
C GLU A 129 9.48 -25.37 10.83
N LEU A 130 8.49 -25.35 9.93
CA LEU A 130 7.30 -24.51 10.08
C LEU A 130 6.48 -24.86 11.33
N TYR A 131 6.42 -26.14 11.70
CA TYR A 131 5.77 -26.58 12.93
C TYR A 131 6.47 -26.00 14.17
N LEU A 132 7.80 -26.11 14.25
CA LEU A 132 8.57 -25.55 15.36
C LEU A 132 8.42 -24.03 15.44
N LEU A 133 8.54 -23.32 14.30
CA LEU A 133 8.37 -21.86 14.22
C LEU A 133 6.97 -21.40 14.61
N SER A 134 5.94 -22.23 14.42
CA SER A 134 4.57 -21.94 14.85
C SER A 134 4.33 -22.14 16.36
N GLY A 135 5.35 -22.52 17.12
CA GLY A 135 5.22 -22.93 18.52
C GLY A 135 4.54 -24.28 18.65
N GLN A 136 4.89 -25.24 17.78
CA GLN A 136 4.33 -26.59 17.74
C GLN A 136 2.81 -26.64 17.52
N LYS A 137 2.29 -25.75 16.65
CA LYS A 137 0.86 -25.66 16.35
C LYS A 137 0.50 -26.18 14.97
N SER A 138 1.18 -25.74 13.92
CA SER A 138 0.87 -26.09 12.53
C SER A 138 2.13 -26.10 11.66
N GLY A 139 2.38 -27.23 11.00
CA GLY A 139 3.41 -27.48 10.00
C GLY A 139 2.83 -27.87 8.63
N GLY A 140 1.51 -27.87 8.45
CA GLY A 140 0.89 -28.27 7.18
C GLY A 140 1.20 -27.30 6.04
N VAL A 141 1.54 -27.83 4.87
CA VAL A 141 1.78 -27.07 3.64
C VAL A 141 1.01 -27.69 2.47
N CYS A 142 0.16 -26.88 1.85
CA CYS A 142 -0.70 -27.30 0.75
C CYS A 142 0.10 -27.58 -0.53
N LEU A 143 -0.33 -28.59 -1.29
CA LEU A 143 0.29 -29.00 -2.54
C LEU A 143 -0.62 -28.69 -3.73
N ARG A 144 -0.05 -28.12 -4.79
CA ARG A 144 -0.73 -27.83 -6.07
C ARG A 144 -2.02 -27.02 -5.87
N CYS A 145 -1.88 -25.81 -5.32
CA CYS A 145 -2.99 -24.87 -5.15
C CYS A 145 -3.73 -24.65 -6.49
N LYS A 146 -5.05 -24.88 -6.47
CA LYS A 146 -5.97 -24.68 -7.60
C LYS A 146 -6.57 -23.28 -7.55
N HIS A 147 -7.47 -22.98 -8.51
CA HIS A 147 -8.24 -21.73 -8.52
C HIS A 147 -7.36 -20.47 -8.59
N ASN A 148 -6.18 -20.58 -9.21
CA ASN A 148 -5.19 -19.51 -9.34
C ASN A 148 -4.70 -18.93 -8.00
N THR A 149 -4.74 -19.74 -6.93
CA THR A 149 -4.20 -19.38 -5.62
C THR A 149 -2.77 -19.88 -5.46
N ALA A 150 -2.06 -19.31 -4.49
CA ALA A 150 -0.67 -19.60 -4.17
C ALA A 150 -0.42 -19.40 -2.66
N GLY A 151 0.77 -19.80 -2.22
CA GLY A 151 1.20 -19.75 -0.82
C GLY A 151 0.93 -21.03 -0.05
N ARG A 152 1.50 -21.11 1.16
CA ARG A 152 1.43 -22.27 2.06
C ARG A 152 0.02 -22.82 2.26
N PHE A 153 -0.95 -21.92 2.45
CA PHE A 153 -2.36 -22.23 2.69
C PHE A 153 -3.26 -21.94 1.48
N CYS A 154 -2.68 -21.70 0.29
CA CYS A 154 -3.42 -21.23 -0.88
C CYS A 154 -4.22 -19.95 -0.60
N HIS A 155 -3.63 -19.00 0.14
CA HIS A 155 -4.33 -17.88 0.76
C HIS A 155 -4.19 -16.54 0.01
N TYR A 156 -3.35 -16.48 -1.02
CA TYR A 156 -3.24 -15.33 -1.91
C TYR A 156 -3.28 -15.78 -3.37
N CYS A 157 -3.42 -14.83 -4.29
CA CYS A 157 -3.49 -15.14 -5.71
C CYS A 157 -2.10 -15.31 -6.32
N ARG A 158 -1.94 -16.29 -7.20
CA ARG A 158 -0.69 -16.47 -7.95
C ARG A 158 -0.40 -15.25 -8.83
N GLU A 159 0.86 -15.09 -9.22
CA GLU A 159 1.28 -14.01 -10.12
C GLU A 159 0.44 -13.95 -11.40
N GLY A 160 0.11 -12.73 -11.85
CA GLY A 160 -0.83 -12.52 -12.95
C GLY A 160 -2.32 -12.64 -12.55
N PHE A 161 -2.62 -12.81 -11.26
CA PHE A 161 -3.97 -12.76 -10.70
C PHE A 161 -4.02 -11.82 -9.48
N TYR A 162 -5.20 -11.28 -9.19
CA TYR A 162 -5.46 -10.44 -8.03
C TYR A 162 -6.73 -10.88 -7.32
N ARG A 163 -6.85 -10.52 -6.03
CA ARG A 163 -7.95 -10.85 -5.15
C ARG A 163 -9.21 -10.09 -5.54
N ASP A 164 -10.32 -10.82 -5.71
CA ASP A 164 -11.64 -10.23 -5.93
C ASP A 164 -12.33 -9.90 -4.60
N PRO A 165 -12.41 -8.63 -4.16
CA PRO A 165 -12.94 -8.29 -2.84
C PRO A 165 -14.40 -8.70 -2.63
N THR A 166 -15.14 -9.00 -3.71
CA THR A 166 -16.55 -9.42 -3.63
C THR A 166 -16.74 -10.90 -3.27
N LYS A 167 -15.67 -11.70 -3.26
CA LYS A 167 -15.70 -13.15 -3.01
C LYS A 167 -15.01 -13.50 -1.71
N THR A 168 -15.40 -14.60 -1.08
CA THR A 168 -14.66 -15.17 0.06
C THR A 168 -13.34 -15.79 -0.42
N LEU A 169 -12.40 -16.02 0.49
CA LEU A 169 -11.12 -16.62 0.13
C LEU A 169 -11.32 -18.03 -0.44
N THR A 170 -12.24 -18.81 0.12
CA THR A 170 -12.52 -20.20 -0.27
C THR A 170 -13.24 -20.37 -1.62
N ASP A 171 -13.73 -19.28 -2.22
CA ASP A 171 -14.44 -19.32 -3.50
C ASP A 171 -13.48 -19.72 -4.64
N ARG A 172 -13.93 -20.61 -5.54
CA ARG A 172 -13.16 -21.01 -6.74
C ARG A 172 -12.79 -19.85 -7.66
N ARG A 173 -13.48 -18.71 -7.54
CA ARG A 173 -13.26 -17.47 -8.31
C ARG A 173 -12.71 -16.33 -7.45
N ALA A 174 -12.15 -16.62 -6.27
CA ALA A 174 -11.53 -15.63 -5.39
C ALA A 174 -10.38 -14.84 -6.06
N CYS A 175 -9.74 -15.43 -7.07
CA CYS A 175 -8.65 -14.84 -7.85
C CYS A 175 -9.07 -14.54 -9.29
N LYS A 176 -9.02 -13.26 -9.67
CA LYS A 176 -9.30 -12.76 -11.01
C LYS A 176 -8.01 -12.51 -11.78
N ALA A 177 -7.98 -12.85 -13.06
CA ALA A 177 -6.82 -12.63 -13.91
C ALA A 177 -6.54 -11.13 -14.10
N CYS A 178 -5.27 -10.76 -14.06
CA CYS A 178 -4.79 -9.44 -14.47
C CYS A 178 -5.01 -9.30 -15.98
N LYS A 179 -5.70 -8.24 -16.40
CA LYS A 179 -5.93 -7.93 -17.82
C LYS A 179 -5.04 -6.78 -18.27
N CYS A 180 -3.76 -6.83 -17.94
CA CYS A 180 -2.81 -5.77 -18.28
C CYS A 180 -2.65 -5.63 -19.80
N HIS A 181 -2.79 -4.40 -20.31
CA HIS A 181 -2.71 -4.12 -21.73
C HIS A 181 -1.29 -4.39 -22.24
N PRO A 182 -1.09 -5.19 -23.30
CA PRO A 182 0.23 -5.65 -23.73
C PRO A 182 1.17 -4.50 -24.14
N VAL A 183 0.60 -3.40 -24.65
CA VAL A 183 1.37 -2.23 -25.09
C VAL A 183 1.50 -1.17 -23.98
N GLY A 184 0.46 -1.03 -23.15
CA GLY A 184 0.32 0.08 -22.20
C GLY A 184 0.88 -0.22 -20.81
N ALA A 185 1.04 -1.50 -20.47
CA ALA A 185 1.65 -1.93 -19.22
C ALA A 185 3.14 -2.28 -19.42
N LEU A 186 3.91 -2.19 -18.34
CA LEU A 186 5.31 -2.64 -18.26
C LEU A 186 5.41 -4.15 -18.07
N GLY A 187 4.35 -4.81 -17.61
CA GLY A 187 4.32 -6.24 -17.35
C GLY A 187 2.91 -6.80 -17.22
N ARG A 188 2.82 -8.14 -17.12
CA ARG A 188 1.54 -8.87 -16.98
C ARG A 188 1.10 -9.07 -15.54
N ILE A 189 1.99 -8.82 -14.57
CA ILE A 189 1.74 -8.97 -13.15
C ILE A 189 1.14 -7.65 -12.64
N CYS A 190 -0.07 -7.72 -12.09
CA CYS A 190 -0.74 -6.59 -11.45
C CYS A 190 -0.65 -6.70 -9.92
N ASN A 191 -0.94 -5.60 -9.23
CA ASN A 191 -1.02 -5.60 -7.77
C ASN A 191 -2.08 -6.61 -7.28
N GLN A 192 -1.71 -7.50 -6.35
CA GLN A 192 -2.57 -8.59 -5.90
C GLN A 192 -3.82 -8.13 -5.15
N THR A 193 -3.85 -6.92 -4.60
CA THR A 193 -4.99 -6.39 -3.83
C THR A 193 -5.90 -5.53 -4.71
N THR A 194 -5.34 -4.61 -5.49
CA THR A 194 -6.12 -3.65 -6.29
C THR A 194 -6.38 -4.12 -7.72
N GLY A 195 -5.57 -5.05 -8.22
CA GLY A 195 -5.54 -5.43 -9.63
C GLY A 195 -4.94 -4.38 -10.55
N GLN A 196 -4.31 -3.33 -10.02
CA GLN A 196 -3.66 -2.27 -10.81
C GLN A 196 -2.41 -2.82 -11.51
N CYS A 197 -2.38 -2.72 -12.82
CA CYS A 197 -1.22 -3.05 -13.64
C CYS A 197 -0.16 -1.93 -13.57
N PRO A 198 1.13 -2.27 -13.69
CA PRO A 198 2.21 -1.27 -13.77
C PRO A 198 2.15 -0.58 -15.14
N CYS A 199 1.62 0.64 -15.19
CA CYS A 199 1.42 1.36 -16.44
C CYS A 199 2.71 2.08 -16.90
N LYS A 200 2.90 2.16 -18.22
CA LYS A 200 3.93 3.01 -18.82
C LYS A 200 3.62 4.49 -18.64
N ASP A 201 4.61 5.34 -18.86
CA ASP A 201 4.48 6.79 -18.74
C ASP A 201 3.32 7.34 -19.58
N GLY A 202 2.47 8.15 -18.96
CA GLY A 202 1.29 8.73 -19.62
C GLY A 202 0.11 7.77 -19.83
N VAL A 203 0.25 6.49 -19.49
CA VAL A 203 -0.84 5.49 -19.56
C VAL A 203 -1.53 5.38 -18.19
N ILE A 204 -2.85 5.30 -18.19
CA ILE A 204 -3.67 5.16 -16.98
C ILE A 204 -4.74 4.08 -17.12
N GLY A 205 -5.50 3.90 -16.04
CA GLY A 205 -6.53 2.87 -15.93
C GLY A 205 -5.98 1.61 -15.28
N ARG A 206 -6.88 0.81 -14.69
CA ARG A 206 -6.48 -0.39 -13.93
C ARG A 206 -5.69 -1.40 -14.76
N THR A 207 -6.04 -1.49 -16.04
CA THR A 207 -5.42 -2.38 -17.03
C THR A 207 -4.43 -1.66 -17.94
N CYS A 208 -4.14 -0.38 -17.71
CA CYS A 208 -3.25 0.44 -18.56
C CYS A 208 -3.70 0.51 -20.03
N ASN A 209 -5.00 0.70 -20.26
CA ASN A 209 -5.63 0.63 -21.59
C ASN A 209 -5.94 1.99 -22.22
N ARG A 210 -5.57 3.11 -21.59
CA ARG A 210 -5.85 4.45 -22.12
C ARG A 210 -4.79 5.46 -21.69
N CYS A 211 -4.57 6.49 -22.49
CA CYS A 211 -3.70 7.61 -22.11
C CYS A 211 -4.36 8.51 -21.06
N HIS A 212 -3.55 9.18 -20.25
CA HIS A 212 -3.98 10.28 -19.39
C HIS A 212 -4.55 11.44 -20.25
N SER A 213 -5.39 12.30 -19.68
CA SER A 213 -6.05 13.41 -20.40
C SER A 213 -5.08 14.38 -21.08
N ASP A 214 -3.86 14.47 -20.55
CA ASP A 214 -2.79 15.35 -21.05
C ASP A 214 -1.87 14.66 -22.06
N TYR A 215 -2.21 13.45 -22.51
CA TYR A 215 -1.42 12.64 -23.42
C TYR A 215 -2.24 12.25 -24.64
N ASP A 216 -1.57 12.08 -25.78
CA ASP A 216 -2.14 11.55 -27.02
C ASP A 216 -1.59 10.16 -27.29
N GLN A 217 -2.46 9.29 -27.82
CA GLN A 217 -2.08 7.94 -28.22
C GLN A 217 -1.27 7.98 -29.51
N THR A 218 -0.20 7.20 -29.56
CA THR A 218 0.67 7.06 -30.73
C THR A 218 0.65 5.64 -31.27
N ALA A 219 1.21 5.44 -32.46
CA ALA A 219 1.41 4.11 -33.04
C ALA A 219 2.60 3.34 -32.45
N SER A 220 3.40 3.95 -31.56
CA SER A 220 4.59 3.31 -30.99
C SER A 220 4.22 2.28 -29.93
N LEU A 221 4.76 1.06 -30.07
CA LEU A 221 4.59 -0.01 -29.08
C LEU A 221 5.40 0.24 -27.80
N ILE A 222 6.52 0.98 -27.91
CA ILE A 222 7.41 1.27 -26.79
C ILE A 222 6.83 2.43 -25.98
N GLN A 223 6.45 3.53 -26.65
CA GLN A 223 5.90 4.74 -26.04
C GLN A 223 4.50 5.05 -26.59
N PRO A 224 3.45 4.37 -26.10
CA PRO A 224 2.10 4.47 -26.66
C PRO A 224 1.39 5.78 -26.33
N CYS A 225 1.84 6.51 -25.31
CA CYS A 225 1.26 7.80 -24.92
C CYS A 225 2.37 8.85 -24.86
N ILE A 226 2.21 9.93 -25.63
CA ILE A 226 3.12 11.09 -25.58
C ILE A 226 2.36 12.26 -24.98
N LYS A 227 3.03 13.01 -24.09
CA LYS A 227 2.42 14.17 -23.45
C LYS A 227 2.07 15.17 -24.54
N ARG A 228 0.81 15.63 -24.55
CA ARG A 228 0.39 16.74 -25.38
C ARG A 228 1.39 17.86 -25.17
N PRO A 229 1.87 18.51 -26.25
CA PRO A 229 2.59 19.75 -26.07
C PRO A 229 1.67 20.63 -25.24
N THR A 230 2.07 20.89 -23.99
CA THR A 230 1.53 22.02 -23.26
C THR A 230 1.98 23.20 -24.08
N THR A 231 1.18 23.59 -25.07
CA THR A 231 1.12 25.00 -25.40
C THR A 231 0.79 25.62 -24.05
N PRO A 232 1.73 26.38 -23.44
CA PRO A 232 1.37 27.12 -22.26
C PRO A 232 0.13 27.91 -22.66
N PRO A 233 -0.93 27.98 -21.83
CA PRO A 233 -2.12 28.76 -22.14
C PRO A 233 -1.63 30.10 -22.66
N PRO A 234 -1.92 30.45 -23.94
CA PRO A 234 -1.02 31.16 -24.86
C PRO A 234 -0.11 32.06 -24.06
N GLY A 235 1.06 31.50 -23.70
CA GLY A 235 1.88 31.98 -22.58
C GLY A 235 1.87 33.48 -22.64
N ILE A 236 1.22 34.15 -21.65
CA ILE A 236 0.81 35.57 -21.72
C ILE A 236 1.79 36.24 -22.65
N LYS A 237 1.38 36.46 -23.92
CA LYS A 237 2.24 37.19 -24.85
C LYS A 237 2.33 38.54 -24.18
N CYS A 238 3.36 38.75 -23.36
CA CYS A 238 3.75 40.05 -22.89
C CYS A 238 4.13 40.72 -24.19
N ARG A 239 3.16 41.30 -24.93
CA ARG A 239 3.45 42.08 -26.12
C ARG A 239 4.43 43.14 -25.62
N PRO A 240 5.73 43.05 -25.94
CA PRO A 240 6.74 43.95 -25.35
C PRO A 240 6.45 45.40 -25.77
N GLN A 241 5.65 45.56 -26.83
CA GLN A 241 5.29 46.81 -27.45
C GLN A 241 4.26 47.67 -26.68
N LYS A 242 3.64 47.22 -25.56
CA LYS A 242 2.65 48.06 -24.85
C LYS A 242 2.76 48.10 -23.31
N CYS A 243 3.94 48.01 -22.70
CA CYS A 243 4.18 48.84 -21.50
C CYS A 243 4.31 50.29 -22.02
N LYS A 244 3.19 50.89 -22.44
CA LYS A 244 3.12 52.05 -23.35
C LYS A 244 4.16 53.10 -22.91
N LYS A 245 4.96 53.66 -23.83
CA LYS A 245 5.74 54.91 -23.59
C LYS A 245 4.86 55.99 -22.90
N LYS A 246 3.53 55.94 -23.11
CA LYS A 246 2.50 56.73 -22.41
C LYS A 246 2.49 56.60 -20.87
N GLN A 247 2.86 55.48 -20.25
CA GLN A 247 2.90 55.33 -18.78
C GLN A 247 4.08 56.07 -18.13
N ARG A 248 5.15 56.38 -18.87
CA ARG A 248 6.29 57.17 -18.38
C ARG A 248 6.18 58.67 -18.71
N ARG A 249 5.36 59.05 -19.69
CA ARG A 249 5.06 60.44 -20.03
C ARG A 249 4.00 60.99 -19.07
N LEU A 250 4.46 61.73 -18.06
CA LEU A 250 3.63 62.54 -17.18
C LEU A 250 3.72 64.00 -17.64
N ASN A 251 2.58 64.57 -18.03
CA ASN A 251 2.40 66.00 -18.29
C ASN A 251 1.37 66.57 -17.29
N LEU A 252 1.20 67.90 -17.28
CA LEU A 252 0.28 68.57 -16.36
C LEU A 252 -1.16 68.03 -16.48
N ARG A 253 -1.67 67.91 -17.71
CA ARG A 253 -3.01 67.35 -17.99
C ARG A 253 -3.20 65.97 -17.36
N LYS A 254 -2.21 65.09 -17.50
CA LYS A 254 -2.26 63.74 -16.94
C LYS A 254 -2.11 63.74 -15.42
N PHE A 255 -1.36 64.67 -14.82
CA PHE A 255 -1.28 64.84 -13.38
C PHE A 255 -2.64 65.30 -12.79
N CYS A 256 -3.30 66.26 -13.44
CA CYS A 256 -4.63 66.75 -13.05
C CYS A 256 -5.71 65.65 -13.06
N ARG A 257 -5.66 64.70 -14.01
CA ARG A 257 -6.64 63.59 -14.14
C ARG A 257 -6.49 62.41 -13.16
N ARG A 258 -5.56 62.50 -12.22
CA ARG A 258 -5.23 61.44 -11.25
C ARG A 258 -5.67 61.81 -9.85
N ASP A 259 -5.97 60.81 -9.04
CA ASP A 259 -6.52 61.05 -7.72
C ASP A 259 -5.40 61.32 -6.72
N TYR A 260 -4.24 60.68 -6.91
CA TYR A 260 -3.11 60.83 -6.01
C TYR A 260 -1.78 60.91 -6.74
N ALA A 261 -0.83 61.57 -6.07
CA ALA A 261 0.56 61.63 -6.46
C ALA A 261 1.42 61.58 -5.21
N ILE A 262 2.21 60.52 -5.05
CA ILE A 262 3.06 60.30 -3.89
C ILE A 262 4.50 59.96 -4.31
N GLN A 263 5.44 60.22 -3.41
CA GLN A 263 6.79 59.71 -3.48
C GLN A 263 6.96 58.66 -2.38
N ALA A 264 7.38 57.45 -2.77
CA ALA A 264 7.55 56.35 -1.84
C ALA A 264 8.84 55.55 -2.11
N ASN A 265 9.40 54.98 -1.05
CA ASN A 265 10.48 54.00 -1.10
C ASN A 265 9.89 52.59 -1.14
N ILE A 266 10.48 51.71 -1.95
CA ILE A 266 10.12 50.30 -1.96
C ILE A 266 11.00 49.57 -0.95
N LEU A 267 10.41 48.99 0.11
CA LEU A 267 11.13 48.32 1.20
C LEU A 267 11.29 46.82 0.91
N SER A 268 10.18 46.09 0.82
CA SER A 268 10.15 44.64 0.62
C SER A 268 9.10 44.22 -0.40
N ARG A 269 9.14 42.95 -0.82
CA ARG A 269 8.16 42.37 -1.75
C ARG A 269 7.78 40.95 -1.31
N LYS A 270 6.49 40.62 -1.34
CA LYS A 270 5.94 39.30 -1.05
C LYS A 270 4.90 38.91 -2.11
N THR A 271 4.85 37.63 -2.47
CA THR A 271 3.82 37.10 -3.38
C THR A 271 2.59 36.71 -2.56
N GLU A 272 1.42 37.21 -2.92
CA GLU A 272 0.14 36.87 -2.29
C GLU A 272 -0.89 36.53 -3.40
N GLY A 273 -1.05 35.23 -3.68
CA GLY A 273 -1.90 34.73 -4.76
C GLY A 273 -1.51 35.27 -6.13
N GLU A 274 -2.47 35.90 -6.81
CA GLU A 274 -2.30 36.55 -8.12
C GLU A 274 -1.71 37.97 -8.05
N TRP A 275 -1.29 38.43 -6.87
CA TRP A 275 -0.73 39.75 -6.65
C TRP A 275 0.69 39.69 -6.08
N MET A 276 1.47 40.70 -6.44
CA MET A 276 2.73 41.02 -5.80
C MET A 276 2.47 42.20 -4.87
N LYS A 277 2.69 41.98 -3.57
CA LYS A 277 2.56 42.99 -2.53
C LYS A 277 3.93 43.58 -2.24
N TYR A 278 4.06 44.89 -2.40
CA TYR A 278 5.25 45.64 -2.00
C TYR A 278 4.95 46.42 -0.73
N THR A 279 5.81 46.33 0.26
CA THR A 279 5.80 47.26 1.39
C THR A 279 6.50 48.54 0.96
N ILE A 280 5.81 49.66 1.07
CA ILE A 280 6.30 50.97 0.66
C ILE A 280 6.24 51.97 1.81
N ASN A 281 7.21 52.86 1.89
CA ASN A 281 7.19 53.99 2.82
C ASN A 281 6.93 55.29 2.06
N VAL A 282 5.81 55.96 2.34
CA VAL A 282 5.40 57.22 1.71
C VAL A 282 6.12 58.39 2.36
N ILE A 283 7.07 58.99 1.63
CA ILE A 283 7.90 60.11 2.09
C ILE A 283 7.16 61.45 1.89
N SER A 284 6.53 61.63 0.74
CA SER A 284 5.92 62.92 0.37
C SER A 284 4.67 62.73 -0.46
N ILE A 285 3.69 63.59 -0.24
CA ILE A 285 2.39 63.56 -0.90
C ILE A 285 2.23 64.89 -1.66
N TYR A 286 2.06 64.79 -2.97
CA TYR A 286 1.97 65.94 -3.88
C TYR A 286 0.54 66.19 -4.35
N LYS A 287 -0.31 65.17 -4.30
CA LYS A 287 -1.75 65.28 -4.59
C LYS A 287 -2.53 64.32 -3.72
N ARG A 288 -3.58 64.82 -3.07
CA ARG A 288 -4.43 64.10 -2.12
C ARG A 288 -5.84 63.91 -2.69
N SER A 289 -6.45 62.76 -2.42
CA SER A 289 -7.88 62.53 -2.72
C SER A 289 -8.70 62.02 -1.53
N SER A 290 -8.11 61.33 -0.55
CA SER A 290 -8.70 60.96 0.76
C SER A 290 -7.64 60.30 1.65
N HIS A 291 -7.81 60.27 2.99
CA HIS A 291 -7.05 59.57 4.07
C HIS A 291 -5.58 59.10 3.84
N GLN A 292 -4.80 59.80 3.02
CA GLN A 292 -3.40 59.45 2.72
C GLN A 292 -2.47 60.04 3.78
N LYS A 293 -1.87 59.17 4.59
CA LYS A 293 -0.83 59.52 5.57
C LYS A 293 0.56 59.17 5.03
N ARG A 294 1.57 59.86 5.57
CA ARG A 294 2.99 59.45 5.40
C ARG A 294 3.25 58.22 6.25
N GLY A 295 4.29 57.46 5.92
CA GLY A 295 4.65 56.22 6.62
C GLY A 295 4.41 54.96 5.79
N GLU A 296 4.47 53.82 6.45
CA GLU A 296 4.41 52.51 5.80
C GLU A 296 3.01 52.11 5.35
N THR A 297 2.94 51.52 4.16
CA THR A 297 1.70 51.04 3.54
C THR A 297 2.04 50.08 2.40
N PHE A 298 1.03 49.60 1.69
CA PHE A 298 1.19 48.57 0.67
C PHE A 298 0.97 49.10 -0.75
N LEU A 299 1.75 48.58 -1.68
CA LEU A 299 1.55 48.75 -3.12
C LEU A 299 1.33 47.39 -3.77
N TRP A 300 0.15 47.20 -4.37
CA TRP A 300 -0.26 45.97 -5.02
C TRP A 300 -0.03 46.05 -6.52
N VAL A 301 0.63 45.03 -7.07
CA VAL A 301 0.91 44.91 -8.51
C VAL A 301 0.48 43.52 -8.98
N PRO A 302 -0.34 43.38 -10.03
CA PRO A 302 -0.72 42.05 -10.54
C PRO A 302 0.51 41.20 -10.91
N LYS A 303 0.52 39.91 -10.57
CA LYS A 303 1.65 39.01 -10.84
C LYS A 303 1.99 38.95 -12.33
N ARG A 304 0.98 39.01 -13.20
CA ARG A 304 1.12 39.16 -14.67
C ARG A 304 1.96 40.38 -15.09
N HIS A 305 1.84 41.49 -14.39
CA HIS A 305 2.55 42.75 -14.69
C HIS A 305 4.01 42.69 -14.20
N VAL A 306 4.25 42.05 -13.06
CA VAL A 306 5.60 41.80 -12.52
C VAL A 306 6.39 40.85 -13.41
N LYS A 307 5.77 39.76 -13.89
CA LYS A 307 6.37 38.83 -14.87
C LYS A 307 6.83 39.57 -16.14
N CYS A 308 6.05 40.54 -16.63
CA CYS A 308 6.42 41.38 -17.78
C CYS A 308 7.35 42.57 -17.44
N LYS A 309 7.93 42.66 -16.23
CA LYS A 309 8.79 43.78 -15.77
C LYS A 309 8.12 45.18 -15.93
N CYS A 310 6.81 45.30 -15.68
CA CYS A 310 6.05 46.56 -15.86
C CYS A 310 5.07 46.76 -14.67
N PRO A 311 5.34 47.63 -13.68
CA PRO A 311 6.47 48.55 -13.55
C PRO A 311 7.79 47.90 -13.08
N LYS A 312 8.93 48.45 -13.51
CA LYS A 312 10.28 48.04 -13.04
C LYS A 312 10.57 48.63 -11.65
N LEU A 313 10.01 48.02 -10.61
CA LEU A 313 10.28 48.37 -9.21
C LEU A 313 11.49 47.60 -8.69
N ARG A 314 12.42 48.32 -8.06
CA ARG A 314 13.58 47.76 -7.35
C ARG A 314 13.48 48.11 -5.88
N LEU A 315 13.81 47.17 -5.00
CA LEU A 315 13.89 47.40 -3.56
C LEU A 315 14.96 48.47 -3.26
N GLY A 316 14.79 49.23 -2.18
CA GLY A 316 15.68 50.31 -1.75
C GLY A 316 15.70 51.54 -2.67
N ARG A 317 14.84 51.60 -3.71
CA ARG A 317 14.76 52.74 -4.63
C ARG A 317 13.48 53.54 -4.41
N ARG A 318 13.56 54.84 -4.68
CA ARG A 318 12.44 55.79 -4.54
C ARG A 318 11.74 56.02 -5.87
N TYR A 319 10.42 56.08 -5.84
CA TYR A 319 9.57 56.27 -7.01
C TYR A 319 8.47 57.28 -6.74
N PHE A 320 8.08 58.02 -7.78
CA PHE A 320 6.83 58.75 -7.83
C PHE A 320 5.73 57.86 -8.38
N LEU A 321 4.65 57.72 -7.63
CA LEU A 321 3.45 56.96 -7.98
C LEU A 321 2.31 57.95 -8.20
N VAL A 322 1.81 58.04 -9.43
CA VAL A 322 0.69 58.92 -9.80
C VAL A 322 -0.42 58.07 -10.39
N GLY A 323 -1.51 57.88 -9.64
CA GLY A 323 -2.48 56.84 -9.90
C GLY A 323 -3.92 57.25 -9.62
N ARG A 324 -4.83 56.29 -9.75
CA ARG A 324 -6.24 56.44 -9.37
C ARG A 324 -6.55 55.53 -8.20
N LEU A 325 -7.42 55.97 -7.31
CA LEU A 325 -7.95 55.10 -6.26
C LEU A 325 -9.03 54.23 -6.88
N ARG A 326 -8.87 52.90 -6.79
CA ARG A 326 -9.86 51.94 -7.27
C ARG A 326 -10.40 51.15 -6.09
N SER A 327 -11.62 51.45 -5.67
CA SER A 327 -12.30 50.77 -4.56
C SER A 327 -12.62 49.29 -4.86
N THR A 328 -12.73 48.94 -6.15
CA THR A 328 -13.14 47.61 -6.64
C THR A 328 -12.30 46.43 -6.17
N TYR A 329 -11.06 46.67 -5.72
CA TYR A 329 -10.17 45.57 -5.33
C TYR A 329 -10.17 45.25 -3.83
N ARG A 330 -10.87 46.03 -2.99
CA ARG A 330 -10.93 45.85 -1.51
C ARG A 330 -9.56 45.52 -0.87
N LYS A 331 -8.45 46.08 -1.39
CA LYS A 331 -7.09 45.88 -0.85
C LYS A 331 -6.63 47.14 -0.12
N PRO A 332 -6.04 47.04 1.09
CA PRO A 332 -5.52 48.20 1.80
C PRO A 332 -4.27 48.74 1.09
N GLY A 333 -4.24 50.03 0.79
CA GLY A 333 -3.09 50.71 0.17
C GLY A 333 -3.29 51.11 -1.29
N TYR A 334 -2.19 51.15 -2.05
CA TYR A 334 -2.15 51.64 -3.43
C TYR A 334 -2.09 50.49 -4.44
N ILE A 335 -2.57 50.73 -5.66
CA ILE A 335 -2.54 49.73 -6.74
C ILE A 335 -1.78 50.30 -7.94
N ALA A 336 -0.76 49.58 -8.43
CA ALA A 336 -0.09 49.90 -9.68
C ALA A 336 -0.61 49.03 -10.82
N ASP A 337 -1.60 49.56 -11.52
CA ASP A 337 -2.18 48.95 -12.72
C ASP A 337 -1.75 49.70 -14.00
N ASN A 338 -2.42 49.42 -15.12
CA ASN A 338 -2.14 50.07 -16.40
C ASN A 338 -2.44 51.58 -16.41
N SER A 339 -3.20 52.05 -15.44
CA SER A 339 -3.49 53.45 -15.25
C SER A 339 -2.34 54.12 -14.48
N THR A 340 -1.74 53.47 -13.48
CA THR A 340 -0.74 54.11 -12.60
C THR A 340 0.56 54.44 -13.32
N VAL A 341 1.03 55.66 -13.13
CA VAL A 341 2.32 56.16 -13.64
C VAL A 341 3.37 55.95 -12.56
N VAL A 342 4.39 55.15 -12.87
CA VAL A 342 5.51 54.86 -11.97
C VAL A 342 6.79 55.43 -12.56
N ILE A 343 7.37 56.41 -11.88
CA ILE A 343 8.56 57.13 -12.34
C ILE A 343 9.65 57.00 -11.28
N ARG A 344 10.84 56.54 -11.66
CA ARG A 344 11.99 56.51 -10.75
C ARG A 344 12.37 57.93 -10.34
N HIS A 345 12.59 58.15 -9.04
CA HIS A 345 12.99 59.44 -8.51
C HIS A 345 14.31 59.92 -9.14
N ARG A 346 14.29 61.17 -9.62
CA ARG A 346 15.42 61.97 -10.15
C ARG A 346 15.07 63.44 -9.94
N ASP A 347 16.06 64.32 -9.80
CA ASP A 347 15.83 65.74 -9.45
C ASP A 347 14.96 66.47 -10.48
N ARG A 348 15.15 66.17 -11.77
CA ARG A 348 14.31 66.72 -12.86
C ARG A 348 12.82 66.40 -12.67
N TRP A 349 12.48 65.20 -12.18
CA TRP A 349 11.09 64.81 -11.94
C TRP A 349 10.54 65.39 -10.65
N HIS A 350 11.38 65.52 -9.62
CA HIS A 350 11.00 66.21 -8.38
C HIS A 350 10.61 67.67 -8.64
N LYS A 351 11.44 68.42 -9.38
CA LYS A 351 11.14 69.80 -9.80
C LYS A 351 9.85 69.87 -10.64
N LYS A 352 9.68 68.95 -11.60
CA LYS A 352 8.46 68.89 -12.44
C LYS A 352 7.19 68.59 -11.66
N ILE A 353 7.20 67.63 -10.75
CA ILE A 353 6.01 67.25 -9.95
C ILE A 353 5.65 68.37 -8.98
N LYS A 354 6.64 69.03 -8.35
CA LYS A 354 6.41 70.25 -7.55
C LYS A 354 5.78 71.36 -8.40
N SER A 355 6.26 71.57 -9.63
CA SER A 355 5.68 72.54 -10.56
C SER A 355 4.22 72.20 -10.92
N TYR A 356 3.91 70.92 -11.20
CA TYR A 356 2.55 70.48 -11.50
C TYR A 356 1.60 70.64 -10.31
N MET A 357 2.06 70.29 -9.09
CA MET A 357 1.31 70.55 -7.85
C MET A 357 1.01 72.04 -7.67
N ARG A 358 1.99 72.94 -7.89
CA ARG A 358 1.78 74.39 -7.79
C ARG A 358 0.79 74.90 -8.85
N LYS A 359 0.89 74.42 -10.10
CA LYS A 359 -0.02 74.79 -11.20
C LYS A 359 -1.46 74.30 -10.94
N GLU A 360 -1.62 73.11 -10.39
CA GLU A 360 -2.93 72.57 -10.00
C GLU A 360 -3.57 73.39 -8.87
N ARG A 361 -2.80 73.76 -7.83
CA ARG A 361 -3.28 74.64 -6.74
C ARG A 361 -3.69 76.03 -7.25
N ARG A 362 -3.00 76.56 -8.27
CA ARG A 362 -3.34 77.83 -8.94
C ARG A 362 -4.46 77.69 -9.99
N GLY A 363 -5.24 76.60 -9.96
CA GLY A 363 -6.41 76.43 -10.83
C GLY A 363 -6.11 76.13 -12.30
N LYS A 364 -4.85 75.91 -12.70
CA LYS A 364 -4.46 75.70 -14.12
C LYS A 364 -4.79 74.29 -14.66
N CYS A 365 -5.70 73.56 -14.01
CA CYS A 365 -6.24 72.30 -14.51
C CYS A 365 -7.63 72.59 -15.09
N ASN A 366 -7.84 72.35 -16.39
CA ASN A 366 -9.13 72.60 -17.06
C ASN A 366 -10.28 71.82 -16.38
N SER A 367 -11.47 72.43 -16.31
CA SER A 367 -12.69 71.85 -15.73
C SER A 367 -13.09 70.50 -16.35
N SER A 368 -12.83 70.32 -17.65
CA SER A 368 -13.04 69.06 -18.39
C SER A 368 -12.09 67.91 -18.00
N ASP A 369 -11.02 68.18 -17.24
CA ASP A 369 -10.09 67.15 -16.75
C ASP A 369 -10.42 66.65 -15.34
N ARG A 370 -11.33 67.31 -14.61
CA ARG A 370 -11.77 66.92 -13.26
C ARG A 370 -13.01 66.01 -13.25
N ARG A 371 -13.74 65.88 -14.36
CA ARG A 371 -14.96 65.07 -14.46
C ARG A 371 -14.67 63.57 -14.60
N ARG A 372 -14.64 62.90 -13.45
CA ARG A 372 -15.26 61.59 -13.16
C ARG A 372 -15.08 61.33 -11.65
N ARG A 373 -15.82 62.10 -10.85
CA ARG A 373 -16.20 61.73 -9.48
C ARG A 373 -17.70 61.41 -9.55
N THR A 374 -17.98 60.18 -9.94
CA THR A 374 -19.22 59.44 -9.72
C THR A 374 -18.78 58.03 -9.44
#